data_AF-A0A6S7KI37-F1
#
_entry.id   AF-A0A6S7KI37-F1
#
_cell.length_a   1.000
_cell.length_b   1.000
_cell.length_c   1.000
_cell.angle_alpha   90.00
_cell.angle_beta   90.00
_cell.angle_gamma   90.00
#
_symmetry.space_group_name_H-M   'P 1'
#
loop_
_entity.id
_entity.type
_entity.pdbx_description
1 polymer ?
#
loop_
_entity_poly.entity_id
_entity_poly.type
_entity_poly.pdbx_seq_one_letter_code
_entity_poly.pdbx_strand_id
1 'polypeptide(L)'
;MKLQSADLDLNEAVALLESLMNYTATLRDSFDDFEEKGRLRSRSKSYKTEVGRKRTRSVRLTLNDGAAEKAEFTPSVRFRVEMYLPILDKLHADRAQQAFTSLCQAVA
;
A
#
# COMPACT_ATOMS: atom_id res chain seq x y z
N MET A 1 -16.84 -13.56 -11.30
CA MET A 1 -16.10 -12.47 -11.99
C MET A 1 -17.05 -11.87 -13.03
N LYS A 2 -17.87 -10.88 -12.65
CA LYS A 2 -18.85 -10.25 -13.57
C LYS A 2 -18.19 -9.24 -14.53
N LEU A 3 -17.18 -8.51 -14.05
CA LEU A 3 -16.52 -7.43 -14.82
C LEU A 3 -15.81 -7.92 -16.11
N GLN A 4 -15.54 -9.22 -16.23
CA GLN A 4 -14.87 -9.82 -17.39
C GLN A 4 -15.83 -10.48 -18.38
N SER A 5 -17.16 -10.38 -18.18
CA SER A 5 -18.12 -10.93 -19.13
C SER A 5 -18.25 -10.06 -20.37
N ALA A 6 -18.24 -10.67 -21.55
CA ALA A 6 -18.40 -9.96 -22.83
C ALA A 6 -19.77 -9.29 -23.00
N ASP A 7 -20.80 -9.79 -22.32
CA ASP A 7 -22.18 -9.30 -22.41
C ASP A 7 -22.54 -8.22 -21.38
N LEU A 8 -21.53 -7.61 -20.74
CA LEU A 8 -21.76 -6.62 -19.69
C LEU A 8 -22.16 -5.27 -20.30
N ASP A 9 -23.28 -4.69 -19.81
CA ASP A 9 -23.68 -3.34 -20.21
C ASP A 9 -22.59 -2.32 -19.84
N LEU A 10 -22.39 -1.32 -20.70
CA LEU A 10 -21.33 -0.33 -20.50
C LEU A 10 -21.53 0.46 -19.19
N ASN A 11 -22.78 0.79 -18.85
CA ASN A 11 -23.06 1.51 -17.61
C ASN A 11 -22.87 0.61 -16.38
N GLU A 12 -23.27 -0.66 -16.46
CA GLU A 12 -23.01 -1.64 -15.40
C GLU A 12 -21.50 -1.86 -15.21
N ALA A 13 -20.73 -1.89 -16.30
CA ALA A 13 -19.28 -2.01 -16.27
C ALA A 13 -18.60 -0.81 -15.59
N VAL A 14 -19.03 0.42 -15.92
CA VAL A 14 -18.52 1.65 -15.28
C VAL A 14 -18.84 1.66 -13.79
N ALA A 15 -20.10 1.38 -13.42
CA ALA A 15 -20.52 1.33 -12.02
C ALA A 15 -19.75 0.27 -11.20
N LEU A 16 -19.49 -0.90 -11.80
CA LEU A 16 -18.71 -1.95 -11.16
C LEU A 16 -17.22 -1.57 -11.02
N LEU A 17 -16.65 -0.88 -12.01
CA LEU A 17 -15.29 -0.34 -11.94
C LEU A 17 -15.16 0.69 -10.82
N GLU A 18 -16.08 1.65 -10.74
CA GLU A 18 -16.10 2.67 -9.69
C GLU A 18 -16.27 2.04 -8.30
N SER A 19 -17.20 1.08 -8.17
CA SER A 19 -17.39 0.34 -6.92
C SER A 19 -16.12 -0.39 -6.49
N LEU A 20 -15.41 -0.99 -7.45
CA LEU A 20 -14.18 -1.71 -7.19
C LEU A 20 -13.04 -0.77 -6.78
N MET A 21 -12.93 0.41 -7.41
CA MET A 21 -11.97 1.45 -7.02
C MET A 21 -12.26 1.96 -5.61
N ASN A 22 -13.52 2.23 -5.29
CA ASN A 22 -13.91 2.67 -3.95
C ASN A 22 -13.61 1.60 -2.90
N TYR A 23 -13.87 0.33 -3.21
CA TYR A 23 -13.50 -0.78 -2.34
C TYR A 23 -11.98 -0.88 -2.12
N THR A 24 -11.17 -0.74 -3.17
CA THR A 24 -9.70 -0.75 -2.98
C THR A 24 -9.21 0.48 -2.22
N ALA A 25 -9.94 1.60 -2.26
CA ALA A 25 -9.61 2.79 -1.46
C ALA A 25 -9.90 2.54 0.02
N THR A 26 -11.04 1.93 0.36
CA THR A 26 -11.34 1.59 1.76
C THR A 26 -10.37 0.55 2.34
N LEU A 27 -9.80 -0.32 1.48
CA LEU A 27 -8.73 -1.22 1.92
C LEU A 27 -7.54 -0.44 2.50
N ARG A 28 -7.18 0.73 1.95
CA ARG A 28 -6.05 1.55 2.43
C ARG A 28 -6.12 1.89 3.92
N ASP A 29 -7.33 2.06 4.43
CA ASP A 29 -7.58 2.44 5.83
C ASP A 29 -7.68 1.22 6.76
N SER A 30 -7.92 0.03 6.21
CA SER A 30 -8.07 -1.23 6.96
C SER A 30 -6.75 -1.93 7.30
N PHE A 31 -5.64 -1.20 7.35
CA PHE A 31 -4.32 -1.76 7.63
C PHE A 31 -4.28 -2.54 8.96
N ASP A 32 -4.87 -1.96 10.02
CA ASP A 32 -4.81 -2.54 11.37
C ASP A 32 -5.50 -3.92 11.42
N ASP A 33 -6.63 -4.07 10.74
CA ASP A 33 -7.36 -5.34 10.61
C ASP A 33 -6.51 -6.41 9.92
N PHE A 34 -5.79 -6.03 8.87
CA PHE A 34 -4.90 -6.94 8.16
C PHE A 34 -3.67 -7.29 8.97
N GLU A 35 -3.14 -6.35 9.74
CA GLU A 35 -2.03 -6.59 10.64
C GLU A 35 -2.40 -7.63 11.70
N GLU A 36 -3.56 -7.48 12.33
CA GLU A 36 -4.07 -8.43 13.34
C GLU A 36 -4.30 -9.82 12.75
N LYS A 37 -5.00 -9.91 11.60
CA LYS A 37 -5.23 -11.18 10.89
C LYS A 37 -3.91 -11.83 10.46
N GLY A 38 -2.94 -11.04 10.00
CA GLY A 38 -1.60 -11.50 9.63
C GLY A 38 -0.84 -12.04 10.84
N ARG A 39 -0.92 -11.37 11.98
CA ARG A 39 -0.32 -11.79 13.26
C ARG A 39 -0.88 -13.14 13.73
N LEU A 40 -2.20 -13.30 13.65
CA LEU A 40 -2.88 -14.55 14.03
C LEU A 40 -2.44 -15.72 13.13
N ARG A 41 -2.36 -15.51 11.82
CA ARG A 41 -1.97 -16.56 10.85
C ARG A 41 -0.49 -16.92 10.92
N SER A 42 0.38 -15.93 11.03
CA SER A 42 1.84 -16.12 11.04
C SER A 42 2.38 -16.56 12.40
N ARG A 43 1.56 -16.50 13.47
CA ARG A 43 1.96 -16.72 14.88
C ARG A 43 3.16 -15.88 15.31
N SER A 44 3.47 -14.82 14.57
CA SER A 44 4.63 -13.97 14.81
C SER A 44 4.22 -12.84 15.75
N LYS A 45 4.98 -12.63 16.83
CA LYS A 45 4.67 -11.62 17.86
C LYS A 45 5.38 -10.28 17.64
N SER A 46 6.39 -10.25 16.78
CA SER A 46 7.28 -9.11 16.58
C SER A 46 7.70 -8.99 15.11
N TYR A 47 7.96 -7.77 14.65
CA TYR A 47 8.55 -7.55 13.34
C TYR A 47 10.04 -7.90 13.34
N LYS A 48 10.55 -8.42 12.21
CA LYS A 48 11.99 -8.76 12.07
C LYS A 48 12.91 -7.56 12.32
N THR A 49 12.45 -6.36 11.99
CA THR A 49 13.16 -5.10 12.18
C THR A 49 13.23 -4.63 13.64
N GLU A 50 12.50 -5.27 14.56
CA GLU A 50 12.63 -5.01 16.01
C GLU A 50 13.95 -5.52 16.57
N VAL A 51 14.47 -6.61 16.00
CA VAL A 51 15.67 -7.30 16.47
C VAL A 51 16.84 -6.98 15.54
N GLY A 52 17.34 -5.75 15.60
CA GLY A 52 18.47 -5.30 14.78
C GLY A 52 19.40 -4.33 15.51
N ARG A 53 20.71 -4.39 15.20
CA ARG A 53 21.70 -3.47 15.76
C ARG A 53 21.39 -2.03 15.31
N LYS A 54 20.98 -1.15 16.24
CA LYS A 54 20.92 0.29 15.98
C LYS A 54 22.36 0.84 15.86
N ARG A 55 22.78 1.23 14.66
CA ARG A 55 24.07 1.89 14.44
C ARG A 55 24.00 3.33 14.96
N THR A 56 24.62 3.58 16.11
CA THR A 56 24.86 4.92 16.64
C THR A 56 26.05 5.56 15.92
N ARG A 57 25.91 6.84 15.53
CA ARG A 57 26.98 7.63 14.93
C ARG A 57 27.89 8.12 16.06
N SER A 58 29.20 8.09 15.87
CA SER A 58 30.14 8.60 16.88
C SER A 58 29.99 10.10 16.99
N VAL A 59 29.52 10.58 18.14
CA VAL A 59 29.32 12.01 18.43
C VAL A 59 30.62 12.80 18.27
N ARG A 60 31.78 12.19 18.58
CA ARG A 60 33.10 12.81 18.43
C ARG A 60 33.47 13.15 16.99
N LEU A 61 32.98 12.38 16.02
CA LEU A 61 33.30 12.57 14.59
C LEU A 61 32.35 13.56 13.90
N THR A 62 31.27 14.00 14.57
CA THR A 62 30.13 14.66 13.92
C THR A 62 29.66 15.87 14.69
N LEU A 63 30.59 16.48 15.44
CA LEU A 63 30.34 17.53 16.41
C LEU A 63 29.60 18.75 15.81
N ASN A 64 29.85 19.03 14.52
CA ASN A 64 29.32 20.20 13.81
C ASN A 64 28.17 19.85 12.84
N ASP A 65 27.80 18.58 12.71
CA ASP A 65 26.83 18.12 11.70
C ASP A 65 25.37 18.30 12.13
N GLY A 66 25.14 18.76 13.36
CA GLY A 66 23.82 18.79 13.98
C GLY A 66 23.26 17.39 14.28
N ALA A 67 22.21 17.33 15.09
CA ALA A 67 21.47 16.09 15.29
C ALA A 67 20.61 15.84 14.05
N ALA A 68 20.98 14.85 13.23
CA ALA A 68 20.07 14.32 12.23
C ALA A 68 18.95 13.58 12.97
N GLU A 69 17.79 14.21 13.09
CA GLU A 69 16.60 13.63 13.71
C GLU A 69 16.14 12.46 12.83
N LYS A 70 16.59 11.26 13.17
CA LYS A 70 16.07 10.05 12.53
C LYS A 70 14.64 9.91 13.02
N ALA A 71 13.68 10.14 12.13
CA ALA A 71 12.29 9.78 12.37
C ALA A 71 12.22 8.27 12.69
N GLU A 72 12.17 7.94 13.99
CA GLU A 72 12.05 6.57 14.45
C GLU A 72 10.59 6.13 14.29
N PHE A 73 10.26 5.59 13.12
CA PHE A 73 8.98 4.92 12.94
C PHE A 73 8.95 3.59 13.71
N THR A 74 7.80 3.27 14.29
CA THR A 74 7.55 1.93 14.79
C THR A 74 7.60 0.93 13.62
N PRO A 75 8.00 -0.32 13.85
CA PRO A 75 8.07 -1.33 12.81
C PRO A 75 6.75 -1.53 12.03
N SER A 76 5.61 -1.45 12.73
CA SER A 76 4.28 -1.50 12.12
C SER A 76 4.05 -0.30 11.18
N VAL A 77 4.32 0.93 11.62
CA VAL A 77 4.20 2.12 10.77
C VAL A 77 5.15 2.07 9.58
N ARG A 78 6.38 1.59 9.79
CA ARG A 78 7.35 1.39 8.70
C ARG A 78 6.82 0.41 7.67
N PHE A 79 6.29 -0.73 8.11
CA PHE A 79 5.69 -1.71 7.22
C PHE A 79 4.47 -1.15 6.47
N ARG A 80 3.62 -0.37 7.16
CA ARG A 80 2.49 0.32 6.54
C ARG A 80 2.95 1.24 5.39
N VAL A 81 3.96 2.07 5.64
CA VAL A 81 4.42 3.10 4.69
C VAL A 81 5.28 2.52 3.57
N GLU A 82 6.18 1.58 3.86
CA GLU A 82 7.15 1.09 2.87
C GLU A 82 6.61 -0.06 2.01
N MET A 83 5.62 -0.81 2.52
CA MET A 83 5.13 -2.02 1.87
C MET A 83 3.63 -1.93 1.56
N TYR A 84 2.81 -1.72 2.58
CA TYR A 84 1.35 -1.84 2.44
C TYR A 84 0.75 -0.78 1.52
N LEU A 85 1.02 0.51 1.81
CA LEU A 85 0.50 1.62 1.01
C LEU A 85 1.01 1.58 -0.44
N PRO A 86 2.31 1.37 -0.72
CA PRO A 86 2.80 1.31 -2.10
C PRO A 86 2.18 0.18 -2.93
N ILE A 87 1.87 -0.98 -2.34
CA ILE A 87 1.22 -2.08 -3.07
C ILE A 87 -0.20 -1.67 -3.47
N LEU A 88 -0.96 -1.07 -2.55
CA LEU A 88 -2.32 -0.61 -2.84
C LEU A 88 -2.32 0.56 -3.84
N ASP A 89 -1.37 1.49 -3.70
CA ASP A 89 -1.24 2.63 -4.60
C ASP A 89 -0.91 2.21 -6.03
N LYS A 90 -0.03 1.22 -6.20
CA LYS A 90 0.22 0.61 -7.52
C LYS A 90 -1.03 -0.04 -8.09
N LEU A 91 -1.78 -0.78 -7.27
CA LEU A 91 -3.01 -1.44 -7.73
C LEU A 91 -4.10 -0.44 -8.14
N HIS A 92 -4.16 0.72 -7.47
CA HIS A 92 -5.03 1.83 -7.86
C HIS A 92 -4.56 2.51 -9.15
N ALA A 93 -3.27 2.83 -9.25
CA ALA A 93 -2.69 3.52 -10.40
C ALA A 93 -2.79 2.69 -11.69
N ASP A 94 -2.45 1.39 -11.63
CA ASP A 94 -2.51 0.49 -12.78
C ASP A 94 -3.93 0.39 -13.35
N ARG A 95 -4.94 0.37 -12.48
CA ARG A 95 -6.35 0.28 -12.90
C ARG A 95 -6.86 1.57 -13.52
N ALA A 96 -6.46 2.73 -12.99
CA ALA A 96 -6.79 4.02 -13.61
C ALA A 96 -6.18 4.13 -15.02
N GLN A 97 -4.95 3.64 -15.19
CA GLN A 97 -4.24 3.70 -16.47
C GLN A 97 -4.81 2.73 -17.52
N GLN A 98 -5.21 1.52 -17.10
CA GLN A 98 -5.89 0.55 -17.98
C GLN A 98 -7.28 1.01 -18.42
N ALA A 99 -8.05 1.64 -17.52
CA ALA A 99 -9.34 2.22 -17.88
C ALA A 99 -9.18 3.30 -18.96
N PHE A 100 -8.18 4.18 -18.81
CA PHE A 100 -7.89 5.22 -19.80
C PHE A 100 -7.46 4.66 -21.17
N THR A 101 -6.58 3.65 -21.22
CA THR A 101 -6.16 3.05 -22.49
C THR A 101 -7.29 2.29 -23.19
N SER A 102 -8.16 1.61 -22.43
CA SER A 102 -9.33 0.93 -23.01
C SER A 102 -10.34 1.91 -23.63
N LEU A 103 -10.54 3.09 -23.03
CA LEU A 103 -11.37 4.16 -23.59
C LEU A 103 -10.76 4.74 -24.87
N CYS A 104 -9.45 4.99 -24.88
CA CYS A 104 -8.76 5.48 -26.07
C CYS A 104 -8.78 4.48 -27.23
N GLN A 105 -8.80 3.17 -26.95
CA GLN A 105 -8.91 2.12 -27.98
C GLN A 105 -10.34 1.91 -28.49
N ALA A 106 -11.36 2.23 -27.69
CA ALA A 106 -12.76 2.11 -28.10
C ALA A 106 -13.28 3.31 -28.91
N VAL A 107 -12.54 4.43 -28.90
CA VAL A 107 -12.87 5.68 -29.60
C VAL A 107 -12.08 5.84 -30.93
N ALA A 108 -11.10 4.98 -31.20
CA ALA A 108 -10.33 4.95 -32.44
C ALA A 108 -10.86 3.88 -33.40
#